data_AF-F6DBS7-F1
#
_entry.id   AF-F6DBS7-F1
#
_cell.length_a   1.000
_cell.length_b   1.000
_cell.length_c   1.000
_cell.angle_alpha   90.00
_cell.angle_beta   90.00
_cell.angle_gamma   90.00
#
_symmetry.space_group_name_H-M   'P 1'
#
loop_
_entity.id
_entity.type
_entity.pdbx_description
1 polymer ?
#
loop_
_entity_poly.entity_id
_entity_poly.type
_entity_poly.pdbx_seq_one_letter_code
_entity_poly.pdbx_strand_id
1 'polypeptide(L)' 'MPEKSKPKKVISKARLYRAVASSSAIETNEAIEVIESKLKNRKSTFKGVRLQLAL' A
#
# COMPACT_ATOMS: atom_id res chain seq x y z
N MET A 1 -14.40 13.44 -30.34
CA MET A 1 -15.35 12.91 -29.34
C MET A 1 -14.68 12.95 -27.98
N PRO A 2 -15.23 13.61 -26.95
CA PRO A 2 -14.60 13.63 -25.64
C PRO A 2 -14.70 12.24 -25.00
N GLU A 3 -13.56 11.68 -24.60
CA GLU A 3 -13.47 10.39 -23.91
C GLU A 3 -14.17 10.51 -22.56
N LYS A 4 -15.26 9.75 -22.35
CA LYS A 4 -15.96 9.74 -21.06
C LYS A 4 -15.02 9.19 -19.99
N SER A 5 -14.72 10.01 -18.98
CA SER A 5 -13.88 9.60 -17.84
C SER A 5 -14.52 8.43 -17.10
N LYS A 6 -13.77 7.34 -16.95
CA LYS A 6 -14.24 6.14 -16.24
C LYS A 6 -14.47 6.46 -14.76
N PRO A 7 -15.49 5.88 -14.10
CA PRO A 7 -15.75 6.11 -12.69
C PRO A 7 -14.56 5.64 -11.85
N LYS A 8 -14.09 6.52 -10.95
CA LYS A 8 -13.01 6.17 -10.01
C LYS A 8 -13.51 5.11 -9.04
N LYS A 9 -12.85 3.96 -9.00
CA LYS A 9 -13.13 2.93 -7.99
C LYS A 9 -12.61 3.40 -6.63
N VAL A 10 -13.49 3.47 -5.64
CA VAL A 10 -13.10 3.74 -4.26
C VAL A 10 -12.51 2.47 -3.67
N ILE A 11 -11.27 2.56 -3.20
CA ILE A 11 -10.55 1.45 -2.55
C ILE A 11 -10.35 1.82 -1.08
N SER A 12 -10.75 0.94 -0.17
CA SER A 12 -10.53 1.16 1.26
C SER A 12 -9.05 1.04 1.61
N LYS A 13 -8.59 1.83 2.59
CA LYS A 13 -7.20 1.72 3.10
C LYS A 13 -6.88 0.32 3.61
N ALA A 14 -7.85 -0.36 4.22
CA ALA A 14 -7.72 -1.75 4.66
C ALA A 14 -7.35 -2.68 3.49
N ARG A 15 -7.96 -2.50 2.31
CA ARG A 15 -7.64 -3.28 1.12
C ARG A 15 -6.21 -3.03 0.63
N LEU A 16 -5.74 -1.80 0.70
CA LEU A 16 -4.34 -1.47 0.40
C LEU A 16 -3.38 -2.11 1.40
N TYR A 17 -3.67 -2.03 2.70
CA TYR A 17 -2.83 -2.66 3.73
C TYR A 17 -2.75 -4.17 3.57
N ARG A 18 -3.87 -4.84 3.26
CA ARG A 18 -3.87 -6.28 2.98
C ARG A 18 -3.03 -6.61 1.75
N ALA A 19 -3.13 -5.85 0.67
CA ALA A 19 -2.35 -6.09 -0.54
C ALA A 19 -0.84 -5.95 -0.29
N VAL A 20 -0.43 -4.88 0.40
CA VAL A 20 0.98 -4.67 0.77
C VAL A 20 1.47 -5.76 1.71
N ALA A 21 0.70 -6.08 2.77
CA ALA A 21 1.06 -7.12 3.72
C ALA A 21 1.22 -8.49 3.05
N SER A 22 0.38 -8.81 2.05
CA SER A 22 0.47 -10.06 1.32
C SER A 22 1.77 -10.19 0.52
N SER A 23 2.22 -9.11 -0.13
CA SER A 23 3.51 -9.10 -0.85
C SER A 23 4.68 -9.19 0.13
N SER A 24 4.64 -8.37 1.18
CA SER A 24 5.71 -8.33 2.19
C SER A 24 5.83 -9.64 2.97
N ALA A 25 4.74 -10.37 3.21
CA ALA A 25 4.79 -11.66 3.90
C ALA A 25 5.61 -12.71 3.11
N ILE A 26 5.52 -12.68 1.77
CA ILE A 26 6.31 -13.56 0.90
C ILE A 26 7.80 -13.25 1.04
N GLU A 27 8.14 -11.96 1.08
CA GLU A 27 9.53 -11.50 1.16
C GLU A 27 10.16 -11.67 2.55
N THR A 28 9.36 -11.49 3.61
CA THR A 28 9.86 -11.42 4.99
C THR A 28 9.60 -12.68 5.82
N ASN A 29 8.77 -13.60 5.31
CA ASN A 29 8.31 -14.79 6.03
C ASN A 29 7.61 -14.47 7.37
N GLU A 30 7.15 -13.22 7.55
CA GLU A 30 6.28 -12.84 8.66
C GLU A 30 4.81 -13.11 8.32
N ALA A 31 4.00 -13.38 9.34
CA ALA A 31 2.57 -13.51 9.17
C ALA A 31 1.94 -12.20 8.68
N ILE A 32 0.99 -12.32 7.75
CA ILE A 32 0.29 -11.19 7.11
C ILE A 32 -0.37 -10.28 8.16
N GLU A 33 -0.92 -10.86 9.22
CA GLU A 33 -1.60 -10.15 10.30
C GLU A 33 -0.64 -9.25 11.08
N VAL A 34 0.61 -9.69 11.27
CA VAL A 34 1.66 -8.93 11.95
C VAL A 34 2.02 -7.71 11.11
N ILE A 35 2.26 -7.89 9.81
CA ILE A 35 2.59 -6.81 8.88
C ILE A 35 1.41 -5.83 8.74
N GLU A 36 0.18 -6.33 8.59
CA GLU A 36 -1.00 -5.48 8.46
C GLU A 36 -1.22 -4.64 9.73
N SER A 37 -1.00 -5.21 10.91
CA SER A 37 -1.08 -4.48 12.18
C SER A 37 -0.01 -3.39 12.26
N LYS A 38 1.23 -3.68 11.85
CA LYS A 38 2.31 -2.67 11.73
C LYS A 38 1.91 -1.54 10.77
N LEU A 39 1.30 -1.86 9.61
CA LEU A 39 0.85 -0.87 8.62
C LEU A 39 -0.31 0.02 9.13
N LYS A 40 -1.28 -0.57 9.83
CA LYS A 40 -2.39 0.17 10.46
C LYS A 40 -1.91 1.10 11.57
N ASN A 41 -0.91 0.67 12.34
CA ASN A 41 -0.41 1.41 13.50
C ASN A 41 0.62 2.49 13.15
N ARG A 42 1.23 2.45 11.96
CA ARG A 42 2.09 3.54 11.46
C ARG A 42 1.23 4.76 11.08
N LYS A 43 0.92 5.59 12.08
CA LYS A 43 0.42 6.98 11.90
C LYS A 43 1.51 7.97 11.47
N SER A 44 2.76 7.51 11.33
CA SER A 44 3.91 8.36 11.05
C SER A 44 3.91 8.84 9.60
N THR A 45 3.75 10.15 9.44
CA THR A 45 4.01 10.95 8.25
C THR A 45 5.20 10.41 7.45
N PHE A 46 4.93 9.86 6.25
CA PHE A 46 5.94 9.73 5.21
C PHE A 46 6.25 11.13 4.66
N LYS A 47 6.89 11.98 5.49
CA LYS A 47 7.51 13.23 5.06
C LYS A 47 8.80 12.87 4.32
N GLY A 48 8.70 12.59 3.03
CA GLY A 48 9.86 12.57 2.14
C GLY A 48 10.54 11.23 1.92
N VAL A 49 9.83 10.26 1.34
CA VAL A 49 10.51 9.21 0.56
C VAL A 49 10.50 9.66 -0.90
N ARG A 50 11.60 10.27 -1.36
CA ARG A 50 11.86 10.40 -2.81
C ARG A 50 12.40 9.06 -3.28
N LEU A 51 11.69 8.39 -4.18
CA LEU A 51 12.23 7.27 -4.94
C LEU A 51 13.36 7.80 -5.82
N GLN A 52 14.61 7.64 -5.39
CA GLN A 52 15.74 7.74 -6.31
C GLN A 52 15.83 6.41 -7.04
N LEU A 53 15.38 6.43 -8.30
CA LEU A 53 15.66 5.38 -9.27
C LEU A 53 17.17 5.44 -9.55
N ALA A 54 17.93 4.49 -9.01
CA ALA A 54 19.29 4.25 -9.45
C ALA A 54 19.21 3.55 -10.81
N LEU A 55 19.56 4.30 -11.86
CA LEU A 55 19.91 3.79 -13.19
C LEU A 55 21.38 3.38 -13.19
#